data_AF-A0A0Q0RSB6-F1
#
_entry.id   AF-A0A0Q0RSB6-F1
#
_cell.length_a   1.000
_cell.length_b   1.000
_cell.length_c   1.000
_cell.angle_alpha   90.00
_cell.angle_beta   90.00
_cell.angle_gamma   90.00
#
_symmetry.space_group_name_H-M   'P 1'
#
loop_
_entity.id
_entity.type
_entity.pdbx_description
1 polymer ?
#
loop_
_entity_poly.entity_id
_entity_poly.type
_entity_poly.pdbx_seq_one_letter_code
_entity_poly.pdbx_strand_id
1 'polypeptide(L)'
;MEILNRDFEILTDYILTFHFYEYLNVDLIEDWAIELINSGYESEAIYNLACFYKPIDPHEVQPYLEAVLSELNLKLKDKEESEKCHIRYFLNRIVKHDDVKTNLKRLLYIDYDFNKEIDIRDLYSLQYVWDDLLAGEVYWYNKDLNLDTIEQEVVEKAEKWLSEN
;
A
#
# COMPACT_ATOMS: atom_id res chain seq x y z
N MET A 1 -6.52 11.98 -24.23
CA MET A 1 -7.21 11.74 -22.96
C MET A 1 -6.63 10.44 -22.46
N GLU A 2 -5.44 10.54 -21.87
CA GLU A 2 -4.72 9.38 -21.35
C GLU A 2 -5.60 8.68 -20.33
N ILE A 3 -5.70 7.36 -20.45
CA ILE A 3 -6.23 6.53 -19.38
C ILE A 3 -5.24 6.75 -18.25
N LEU A 4 -5.62 7.54 -17.24
CA LEU A 4 -4.83 7.69 -16.03
C LEU A 4 -4.60 6.28 -15.50
N ASN A 5 -3.32 5.90 -15.41
CA ASN A 5 -2.93 4.62 -14.86
C ASN A 5 -3.35 4.63 -13.38
N ARG A 6 -4.48 4.01 -13.06
CA ARG A 6 -5.06 3.98 -11.71
C ARG A 6 -4.06 3.48 -10.67
N ASP A 7 -3.13 2.61 -11.07
CA ASP A 7 -2.07 2.13 -10.17
C ASP A 7 -1.06 3.20 -9.85
N PHE A 8 -0.72 4.03 -10.84
CA PHE A 8 0.17 5.15 -10.64
C PHE A 8 -0.47 6.22 -9.75
N GLU A 9 -1.78 6.47 -9.89
CA GLU A 9 -2.53 7.33 -8.97
C GLU A 9 -2.51 6.77 -7.54
N ILE A 10 -2.80 5.48 -7.36
CA ILE A 10 -2.79 4.81 -6.05
C ILE A 10 -1.38 4.83 -5.43
N LEU A 11 -0.34 4.61 -6.23
CA LEU A 11 1.05 4.71 -5.78
C LEU A 11 1.40 6.15 -5.39
N THR A 12 0.98 7.14 -6.19
CA THR A 12 1.20 8.55 -5.86
C THR A 12 0.53 8.91 -4.54
N ASP A 13 -0.74 8.54 -4.37
CA ASP A 13 -1.49 8.73 -3.12
C ASP A 13 -0.78 8.08 -1.92
N TYR A 14 -0.21 6.88 -2.10
CA TYR A 14 0.59 6.18 -1.09
C TYR A 14 1.85 6.97 -0.72
N ILE A 15 2.62 7.46 -1.69
CA ILE A 15 3.84 8.25 -1.45
C ILE A 15 3.53 9.57 -0.73
N LEU A 16 2.38 10.19 -1.01
CA LEU A 16 1.95 11.43 -0.33
C LEU A 16 1.64 11.25 1.16
N THR A 17 1.68 10.02 1.68
CA THR A 17 1.53 9.71 3.11
C THR A 17 2.85 9.72 3.89
N PHE A 18 3.98 10.02 3.23
CA PHE A 18 5.35 9.85 3.72
C PHE A 18 5.61 10.31 5.17
N HIS A 19 5.07 11.45 5.60
CA HIS A 19 5.32 11.97 6.95
C HIS A 19 4.45 11.37 8.05
N PHE A 20 3.43 10.59 7.71
CA PHE A 20 2.46 10.06 8.68
C PHE A 20 2.70 8.60 9.06
N TYR A 21 3.50 7.85 8.30
CA TYR A 21 3.77 6.43 8.52
C TYR A 21 5.24 6.16 8.80
N GLU A 22 5.55 5.68 10.01
CA GLU A 22 6.90 5.23 10.38
C GLU A 22 7.32 4.00 9.56
N TYR A 23 6.37 3.15 9.18
CA TYR A 23 6.60 1.91 8.43
C TYR A 23 6.28 2.01 6.94
N LEU A 24 6.30 3.22 6.38
CA LEU A 24 6.16 3.40 4.93
C LEU A 24 7.25 2.59 4.21
N ASN A 25 6.87 1.87 3.16
CA ASN A 25 7.84 1.20 2.29
C ASN A 25 8.50 2.24 1.37
N VAL A 26 9.53 2.92 1.89
CA VAL A 26 10.25 4.00 1.20
C VAL A 26 10.92 3.55 -0.11
N ASP A 27 11.17 2.26 -0.29
CA ASP A 27 11.67 1.70 -1.55
C ASP A 27 10.72 1.98 -2.73
N LEU A 28 9.42 2.17 -2.47
CA LEU A 28 8.44 2.50 -3.52
C LEU A 28 8.60 3.91 -4.09
N ILE A 29 9.40 4.78 -3.46
CA ILE A 29 9.68 6.12 -3.99
C ILE A 29 10.45 6.03 -5.31
N GLU A 30 11.38 5.08 -5.42
CA GLU A 30 12.12 4.85 -6.67
C GLU A 30 11.20 4.32 -7.77
N ASP A 31 10.33 3.35 -7.45
CA ASP A 31 9.33 2.83 -8.39
C ASP A 31 8.38 3.96 -8.86
N TRP A 32 7.96 4.83 -7.95
CA TRP A 32 7.13 6.00 -8.26
C TRP A 32 7.84 7.01 -9.16
N ALA A 33 9.12 7.26 -8.92
CA ALA A 33 9.93 8.14 -9.77
C ALA A 33 10.09 7.59 -11.20
N ILE A 34 10.24 6.27 -11.34
CA ILE A 34 10.24 5.61 -12.66
C ILE A 34 8.90 5.81 -13.38
N GLU A 35 7.77 5.66 -12.67
CA GLU A 35 6.44 5.87 -13.27
C GLU A 35 6.19 7.34 -13.67
N LEU A 36 6.72 8.30 -12.92
CA LEU A 36 6.74 9.71 -13.32
C LEU A 36 7.48 9.90 -14.66
N ILE A 37 8.67 9.31 -14.81
CA ILE A 37 9.47 9.38 -16.04
C ILE A 37 8.70 8.73 -17.21
N ASN A 38 8.13 7.54 -16.98
CA ASN A 38 7.34 6.83 -17.98
C ASN A 38 6.10 7.62 -18.42
N SER A 39 5.57 8.46 -17.53
CA SER A 39 4.44 9.37 -17.79
C SER A 39 4.86 10.70 -18.43
N GLY A 40 6.14 10.87 -18.78
CA GLY A 40 6.68 12.06 -19.45
C GLY A 40 7.06 13.21 -18.52
N TYR A 41 7.10 13.00 -17.21
CA TYR A 41 7.63 13.99 -16.27
C TYR A 41 9.16 13.85 -16.19
N GLU A 42 9.86 14.90 -16.65
CA GLU A 42 11.32 14.92 -16.69
C GLU A 42 11.85 16.11 -15.87
N SER A 43 12.54 15.82 -14.77
CA SER A 43 13.30 16.81 -14.00
C SER A 43 14.50 16.17 -13.31
N GLU A 44 15.52 16.97 -12.99
CA GLU A 44 16.70 16.49 -12.26
C GLU A 44 16.31 15.89 -10.90
N ALA A 45 15.33 16.47 -10.21
CA ALA A 45 14.83 15.95 -8.94
C ALA A 45 14.20 14.56 -9.09
N ILE A 46 13.39 14.34 -10.15
CA ILE A 46 12.78 13.04 -10.45
C ILE A 46 13.84 12.01 -10.81
N TYR A 47 14.83 12.37 -11.64
CA TYR A 47 15.92 11.45 -11.99
C TYR A 47 16.78 11.07 -10.78
N ASN A 48 17.02 12.00 -9.86
CA ASN A 48 17.73 11.70 -8.62
C ASN A 48 16.95 10.68 -7.76
N LEU A 49 15.62 10.83 -7.63
CA LEU A 49 14.79 9.85 -6.93
C LEU A 49 14.85 8.46 -7.57
N ALA A 50 14.80 8.38 -8.90
CA ALA A 50 14.86 7.11 -9.64
C ALA A 50 16.23 6.40 -9.53
N CYS A 51 17.26 7.07 -9.00
CA CYS A 51 18.61 6.49 -8.87
C CYS A 51 18.93 5.98 -7.45
N PHE A 52 18.00 6.06 -6.50
CA PHE A 52 18.23 5.55 -5.15
C PHE A 52 18.36 4.03 -5.15
N TYR A 53 19.37 3.53 -4.43
CA TYR A 53 19.56 2.09 -4.24
C TYR A 53 18.72 1.59 -3.06
N LYS A 54 17.94 0.53 -3.28
CA LYS A 54 17.20 -0.17 -2.23
C LYS A 54 18.16 -1.00 -1.35
N PRO A 55 17.96 -1.10 -0.02
CA PRO A 55 16.92 -0.42 0.74
C PRO A 55 17.26 1.08 0.91
N ILE A 56 16.26 1.93 0.72
CA ILE A 56 16.38 3.38 0.78
C ILE A 56 16.38 3.84 2.25
N ASP A 57 17.28 4.75 2.60
CA ASP A 57 17.22 5.44 3.90
C ASP A 57 16.17 6.57 3.85
N PRO A 58 15.15 6.58 4.75
CA PRO A 58 14.11 7.61 4.75
C PRO A 58 14.64 9.04 4.89
N HIS A 59 15.70 9.25 5.68
CA HIS A 59 16.28 10.57 5.89
C HIS A 59 17.08 11.05 4.68
N GLU A 60 17.73 10.12 3.96
CA GLU A 60 18.48 10.45 2.75
C GLU A 60 17.54 10.81 1.59
N VAL A 61 16.41 10.10 1.44
CA VAL A 61 15.47 10.33 0.32
C VAL A 61 14.55 11.53 0.54
N GLN A 62 14.22 11.86 1.80
CA GLN A 62 13.30 12.93 2.16
C GLN A 62 13.52 14.26 1.39
N PRO A 63 14.73 14.88 1.37
CA PRO A 63 14.92 16.16 0.70
C PRO A 63 14.67 16.09 -0.82
N TYR A 64 14.93 14.93 -1.44
CA TYR A 64 14.69 14.72 -2.87
C TYR A 64 13.20 14.53 -3.15
N LEU A 65 12.51 13.79 -2.27
CA LEU A 65 11.05 13.63 -2.35
C LEU A 65 10.36 14.99 -2.22
N GLU A 66 10.71 15.78 -1.20
CA GLU A 66 10.15 17.12 -0.97
C GLU A 66 10.36 18.05 -2.19
N ALA A 67 11.52 17.97 -2.85
CA ALA A 67 11.79 18.73 -4.07
C ALA A 67 10.83 18.36 -5.20
N VAL A 68 10.64 17.06 -5.47
CA VAL A 68 9.72 16.58 -6.51
C VAL A 68 8.27 16.95 -6.17
N LEU A 69 7.84 16.79 -4.92
CA LEU A 69 6.50 17.19 -4.48
C LEU A 69 6.27 18.70 -4.71
N SER A 70 7.27 19.53 -4.41
CA SER A 70 7.17 20.96 -4.65
C SER A 70 7.12 21.32 -6.14
N GLU A 71 7.94 20.67 -6.98
CA GLU A 71 7.95 20.88 -8.44
C GLU A 71 6.60 20.52 -9.07
N LEU A 72 6.01 19.40 -8.64
CA LEU A 72 4.73 18.91 -9.15
C LEU A 72 3.51 19.58 -8.47
N ASN A 73 3.74 20.51 -7.53
CA ASN A 73 2.70 21.15 -6.72
C ASN A 73 1.77 20.12 -6.04
N LEU A 74 2.35 19.01 -5.59
CA LEU A 74 1.66 17.96 -4.85
C LEU A 74 1.67 18.30 -3.35
N LYS A 75 0.56 18.01 -2.69
CA LYS A 75 0.41 18.21 -1.26
C LYS A 75 0.38 16.87 -0.56
N LEU A 76 1.09 16.80 0.55
CA LEU A 76 1.01 15.69 1.48
C LEU A 76 -0.43 15.51 1.97
N LYS A 77 -0.85 14.26 2.12
CA LYS A 77 -2.16 13.91 2.67
C LYS A 77 -2.22 14.27 4.14
N ASP A 78 -3.41 14.60 4.66
CA ASP A 78 -3.58 14.67 6.11
C ASP A 78 -3.61 13.26 6.74
N LYS A 79 -3.78 13.18 8.07
CA LYS A 79 -3.79 11.90 8.78
C LYS A 79 -4.90 10.96 8.30
N GLU A 80 -6.13 11.46 8.10
CA GLU A 80 -7.26 10.62 7.71
C GLU A 80 -7.14 10.15 6.26
N GLU A 81 -6.72 11.05 5.37
CA GLU A 81 -6.44 10.72 3.98
C GLU A 81 -5.30 9.71 3.86
N SER A 82 -4.24 9.88 4.65
CA SER A 82 -3.08 8.98 4.65
C SER A 82 -3.46 7.55 5.00
N GLU A 83 -4.34 7.38 5.99
CA GLU A 83 -4.86 6.07 6.39
C GLU A 83 -5.55 5.35 5.21
N LYS A 84 -6.48 6.04 4.54
CA LYS A 84 -7.22 5.48 3.39
C LYS A 84 -6.30 5.18 2.21
N CYS A 85 -5.35 6.05 1.89
CA CYS A 85 -4.39 5.85 0.81
C CYS A 85 -3.51 4.61 1.05
N HIS A 86 -3.04 4.42 2.30
CA HIS A 86 -2.21 3.28 2.67
C HIS A 86 -2.96 1.94 2.58
N ILE A 87 -4.21 1.92 3.08
CA ILE A 87 -5.11 0.75 2.95
C ILE A 87 -5.38 0.44 1.48
N ARG A 88 -5.78 1.46 0.70
CA ARG A 88 -6.09 1.33 -0.73
C ARG A 88 -4.92 0.75 -1.52
N TYR A 89 -3.70 1.18 -1.23
CA TYR A 89 -2.50 0.68 -1.90
C TYR A 89 -2.33 -0.84 -1.74
N PHE A 90 -2.38 -1.36 -0.51
CA PHE A 90 -2.20 -2.80 -0.30
C PHE A 90 -3.38 -3.63 -0.75
N LEU A 91 -4.61 -3.13 -0.59
CA LEU A 91 -5.79 -3.82 -1.11
C LEU A 91 -5.78 -3.88 -2.64
N ASN A 92 -5.32 -2.85 -3.34
CA ASN A 92 -5.17 -2.87 -4.79
C ASN A 92 -4.18 -3.95 -5.25
N ARG A 93 -3.09 -4.18 -4.50
CA ARG A 93 -2.16 -5.28 -4.77
C ARG A 93 -2.78 -6.65 -4.50
N ILE A 94 -3.55 -6.79 -3.41
CA ILE A 94 -4.30 -8.00 -3.08
C ILE A 94 -5.26 -8.40 -4.20
N VAL A 95 -6.09 -7.47 -4.69
CA VAL A 95 -7.05 -7.74 -5.78
C VAL A 95 -6.36 -8.18 -7.07
N LYS A 96 -5.10 -7.81 -7.26
CA LYS A 96 -4.28 -8.22 -8.40
C LYS A 96 -3.55 -9.54 -8.19
N HIS A 97 -3.79 -10.22 -7.08
CA HIS A 97 -3.06 -11.42 -6.66
C HIS A 97 -1.53 -11.20 -6.54
N ASP A 98 -1.11 -9.97 -6.28
CA ASP A 98 0.30 -9.63 -6.09
C ASP A 98 0.65 -9.82 -4.60
N ASP A 99 1.34 -10.93 -4.29
CA ASP A 99 1.77 -11.34 -2.94
C ASP A 99 0.71 -11.06 -1.85
N VAL A 100 -0.45 -11.70 -2.01
CA VAL A 100 -1.65 -11.45 -1.20
C VAL A 100 -1.35 -11.54 0.29
N LYS A 101 -0.61 -12.57 0.70
CA LYS A 101 -0.28 -12.79 2.12
C LYS A 101 0.58 -11.67 2.69
N THR A 102 1.64 -11.25 1.98
CA THR A 102 2.51 -10.18 2.49
C THR A 102 1.77 -8.85 2.53
N ASN A 103 0.96 -8.53 1.51
CA ASN A 103 0.17 -7.30 1.51
C ASN A 103 -0.93 -7.30 2.59
N LEU A 104 -1.55 -8.46 2.86
CA LEU A 104 -2.48 -8.62 3.97
C LEU A 104 -1.79 -8.38 5.32
N LYS A 105 -0.60 -8.95 5.52
CA LYS A 105 0.19 -8.73 6.72
C LYS A 105 0.57 -7.25 6.90
N ARG A 106 0.81 -6.52 5.80
CA ARG A 106 1.13 -5.08 5.86
C ARG A 106 -0.04 -4.24 6.37
N LEU A 107 -1.29 -4.68 6.18
CA LEU A 107 -2.47 -4.02 6.75
C LEU A 107 -2.50 -4.09 8.29
N LEU A 108 -1.86 -5.09 8.92
CA LEU A 108 -1.78 -5.15 10.38
C LEU A 108 -0.99 -3.97 10.96
N TYR A 109 0.06 -3.51 10.29
CA TYR A 109 0.87 -2.38 10.75
C TYR A 109 0.08 -1.07 10.77
N ILE A 110 -0.93 -0.94 9.92
CA ILE A 110 -1.84 0.21 9.90
C ILE A 110 -2.67 0.29 11.18
N ASP A 111 -3.15 -0.84 11.69
CA ASP A 111 -3.93 -0.90 12.95
C ASP A 111 -3.09 -0.42 14.14
N TYR A 112 -1.82 -0.83 14.20
CA TYR A 112 -0.88 -0.40 15.23
C TYR A 112 -0.58 1.11 15.19
N ASP A 113 -0.46 1.69 14.00
CA ASP A 113 -0.12 3.12 13.84
C ASP A 113 -1.31 4.07 14.09
N PHE A 114 -2.55 3.63 13.84
CA PHE A 114 -3.73 4.52 13.84
C PHE A 114 -4.64 4.36 15.06
N ASN A 115 -4.55 3.26 15.83
CA ASN A 115 -5.27 3.02 17.09
C ASN A 115 -6.79 3.31 16.99
N LYS A 116 -7.39 3.05 15.82
CA LYS A 116 -8.81 3.33 15.52
C LYS A 116 -9.55 2.05 15.18
N GLU A 117 -10.88 2.10 15.34
CA GLU A 117 -11.82 1.13 14.79
C GLU A 117 -11.84 1.24 13.26
N ILE A 118 -10.78 0.76 12.60
CA ILE A 118 -10.70 0.79 11.14
C ILE A 118 -11.67 -0.26 10.58
N ASP A 119 -12.42 0.11 9.55
CA ASP A 119 -13.30 -0.75 8.75
C ASP A 119 -12.52 -1.74 7.86
N ILE A 120 -11.46 -2.33 8.42
CA ILE A 120 -10.64 -3.40 7.84
C ILE A 120 -10.33 -4.50 8.85
N ARG A 121 -10.92 -4.47 10.06
CA ARG A 121 -10.69 -5.49 11.09
C ARG A 121 -10.98 -6.90 10.58
N ASP A 122 -12.08 -7.05 9.84
CA ASP A 122 -12.45 -8.32 9.22
C ASP A 122 -11.47 -8.76 8.13
N LEU A 123 -10.76 -7.81 7.49
CA LEU A 123 -9.72 -8.08 6.52
C LEU A 123 -8.43 -8.54 7.21
N TYR A 124 -7.84 -7.71 8.06
CA TYR A 124 -6.53 -8.07 8.64
C TYR A 124 -6.61 -9.27 9.58
N SER A 125 -7.77 -9.55 10.19
CA SER A 125 -7.93 -10.74 11.04
C SER A 125 -7.77 -12.05 10.27
N LEU A 126 -8.03 -12.04 8.95
CA LEU A 126 -7.76 -13.20 8.09
C LEU A 126 -6.27 -13.56 8.05
N GLN A 127 -5.36 -12.64 8.36
CA GLN A 127 -3.94 -12.97 8.49
C GLN A 127 -3.70 -14.01 9.58
N TYR A 128 -4.36 -13.87 10.74
CA TYR A 128 -4.26 -14.84 11.83
C TYR A 128 -4.87 -16.18 11.42
N VAL A 129 -6.03 -16.14 10.77
CA VAL A 129 -6.66 -17.36 10.24
C VAL A 129 -5.74 -18.07 9.24
N TRP A 130 -5.04 -17.32 8.39
CA TRP A 130 -4.10 -17.90 7.43
C TRP A 130 -2.90 -18.53 8.10
N ASP A 131 -2.34 -17.88 9.12
CA ASP A 131 -1.22 -18.44 9.88
C ASP A 131 -1.65 -19.70 10.67
N ASP A 132 -2.85 -19.72 11.25
CA ASP A 132 -3.42 -20.88 11.92
C ASP A 132 -3.63 -22.06 10.95
N LEU A 133 -4.20 -21.81 9.78
CA LEU A 133 -4.38 -22.84 8.74
C LEU A 133 -3.03 -23.42 8.27
N LEU A 134 -1.99 -22.58 8.15
CA LEU A 134 -0.64 -23.04 7.81
C LEU A 134 0.02 -23.85 8.93
N ALA A 135 -0.34 -23.58 10.18
CA ALA A 135 0.07 -24.40 11.33
C ALA A 135 -0.72 -25.72 11.43
N GLY A 136 -1.67 -25.96 10.53
CA GLY A 136 -2.52 -27.16 10.51
C GLY A 136 -3.70 -27.09 11.47
N GLU A 137 -4.04 -25.89 11.96
CA GLU A 137 -5.23 -25.69 12.77
C GLU A 137 -6.50 -25.63 11.91
N VAL A 138 -7.64 -25.95 12.52
CA VAL A 138 -8.95 -25.89 11.87
C VAL A 138 -9.63 -24.60 12.28
N TYR A 139 -10.04 -23.80 11.30
CA TYR A 139 -10.84 -22.62 11.59
C TYR A 139 -12.30 -22.99 11.84
N TRP A 140 -12.67 -23.11 13.11
CA TRP A 140 -13.99 -23.64 13.53
C TRP A 140 -15.18 -22.76 13.16
N TYR A 141 -14.97 -21.46 12.97
CA TYR A 141 -16.03 -20.49 12.66
C TYR A 141 -16.50 -20.55 11.21
N ASN A 142 -15.62 -20.92 10.27
CA ASN A 142 -15.96 -21.10 8.87
C ASN A 142 -15.21 -22.33 8.32
N LYS A 143 -15.93 -23.44 8.14
CA LYS A 143 -15.35 -24.71 7.66
C LYS A 143 -15.00 -24.71 6.17
N ASP A 144 -15.58 -23.77 5.41
CA ASP A 144 -15.28 -23.61 3.98
C ASP A 144 -13.99 -22.82 3.78
N LEU A 145 -13.51 -22.12 4.83
CA LEU A 145 -12.24 -21.40 4.85
C LEU A 145 -11.09 -22.36 5.20
N ASN A 146 -10.20 -22.58 4.23
CA ASN A 146 -9.04 -23.46 4.33
C ASN A 146 -7.90 -22.91 3.44
N LEU A 147 -6.76 -23.62 3.37
CA LEU A 147 -5.60 -23.16 2.61
C LEU A 147 -5.86 -22.94 1.11
N ASP A 148 -6.84 -23.64 0.53
CA ASP A 148 -7.20 -23.51 -0.88
C ASP A 148 -8.16 -22.33 -1.13
N THR A 149 -8.86 -21.84 -0.11
CA THR A 149 -9.94 -20.85 -0.25
C THR A 149 -9.63 -19.50 0.41
N ILE A 150 -8.67 -19.44 1.34
CA ILE A 150 -8.40 -18.23 2.12
C ILE A 150 -7.89 -17.05 1.28
N GLU A 151 -7.09 -17.30 0.25
CA GLU A 151 -6.63 -16.23 -0.64
C GLU A 151 -7.83 -15.56 -1.32
N GLN A 152 -8.77 -16.36 -1.84
CA GLN A 152 -9.96 -15.87 -2.52
C GLN A 152 -10.86 -15.06 -1.57
N GLU A 153 -11.05 -15.51 -0.32
CA GLU A 153 -11.80 -14.75 0.69
C GLU A 153 -11.15 -13.39 0.97
N VAL A 154 -9.82 -13.33 1.05
CA VAL A 154 -9.07 -12.07 1.24
C VAL A 154 -9.26 -11.13 0.06
N VAL A 155 -9.18 -11.67 -1.16
CA VAL A 155 -9.40 -10.90 -2.41
C VAL A 155 -10.81 -10.34 -2.47
N GLU A 156 -11.84 -11.16 -2.22
CA GLU A 156 -13.25 -10.73 -2.28
C GLU A 156 -13.56 -9.62 -1.25
N LYS A 157 -13.01 -9.72 -0.04
CA LYS A 157 -13.14 -8.65 0.95
C LYS A 157 -12.41 -7.37 0.52
N ALA A 158 -11.24 -7.50 -0.11
CA ALA A 158 -10.49 -6.35 -0.61
C ALA A 158 -11.23 -5.64 -1.75
N GLU A 159 -11.79 -6.40 -2.70
CA GLU A 159 -12.63 -5.86 -3.77
C GLU A 159 -13.85 -5.10 -3.22
N LYS A 160 -14.53 -5.70 -2.24
CA LYS A 160 -15.67 -5.05 -1.59
C LYS A 160 -15.27 -3.71 -0.98
N TRP A 161 -14.20 -3.69 -0.18
CA TRP A 161 -13.73 -2.46 0.47
C TRP A 161 -13.38 -1.37 -0.55
N LEU A 162 -12.66 -1.72 -1.63
CA LEU A 162 -12.29 -0.80 -2.71
C LEU A 162 -13.47 -0.30 -3.55
N SER A 163 -14.61 -1.01 -3.51
CA SER A 163 -15.84 -0.56 -4.18
C SER A 163 -16.65 0.42 -3.33
N GLU A 164 -16.45 0.40 -2.01
CA GLU A 164 -17.16 1.21 -1.01
C GLU A 164 -16.37 2.48 -0.62
N ASN A 165 -15.07 2.58 -1.00
CA ASN A 165 -14.12 3.64 -0.60
C ASN A 165 -13.16 4.08 -1.73
#